data_AF-A0A3C2D2L6-F1
#
_entry.id   AF-A0A3C2D2L6-F1
#
_cell.length_a   1.000
_cell.length_b   1.000
_cell.length_c   1.000
_cell.angle_alpha   90.00
_cell.angle_beta   90.00
_cell.angle_gamma   90.00
#
_symmetry.space_group_name_H-M   'P 1'
#
loop_
_entity.id
_entity.type
_entity.pdbx_description
1 polymer ?
#
loop_
_entity_poly.entity_id
_entity_poly.type
_entity_poly.pdbx_seq_one_letter_code
_entity_poly.pdbx_strand_id
1 'polypeptide(L)' 'MFDVYGKEIANLVDKTQTSGIYELEFNAQNLKSGAYFYRLNTGDYTETRKLLVAGNK' A
#
# COMPACT_ATOMS: atom_id res chain seq x y z
N MET A 1 1.82 3.47 -2.30
CA MET A 1 2.55 2.18 -2.30
C MET A 1 3.87 2.39 -3.01
N PHE A 2 4.95 1.81 -2.50
CA PHE A 2 6.31 2.04 -2.92
C PHE A 2 7.05 0.71 -3.07
N ASP A 3 8.01 0.66 -4.00
CA ASP A 3 8.99 -0.43 -4.04
C ASP A 3 10.15 -0.21 -3.05
N VAL A 4 11.11 -1.14 -3.03
CA VAL A 4 12.28 -1.09 -2.14
C VAL A 4 13.23 0.08 -2.41
N TYR A 5 13.14 0.71 -3.59
CA TYR A 5 13.93 1.88 -3.96
C TYR A 5 13.19 3.19 -3.65
N GLY A 6 12.00 3.11 -3.06
CA GLY A 6 11.16 4.26 -2.75
C GLY A 6 10.39 4.81 -3.95
N LYS A 7 10.37 4.11 -5.09
CA LYS A 7 9.57 4.51 -6.24
C LYS A 7 8.09 4.31 -5.94
N GLU A 8 7.29 5.33 -6.17
CA GLU A 8 5.83 5.23 -6.06
C GLU A 8 5.28 4.30 -7.15
N ILE A 9 4.51 3.30 -6.73
CA ILE A 9 3.93 2.27 -7.59
C ILE A 9 2.42 2.52 -7.79
N ALA A 10 1.71 2.93 -6.74
CA ALA A 10 0.29 3.21 -6.80
C ALA A 10 -0.20 3.99 -5.58
N ASN A 11 -1.24 4.81 -5.77
CA ASN A 11 -2.06 5.33 -4.68
C ASN A 11 -3.23 4.38 -4.44
N LEU A 12 -3.29 3.79 -3.24
CA LEU A 12 -4.29 2.78 -2.87
C LEU A 12 -5.65 3.42 -2.57
N VAL A 13 -5.63 4.59 -1.96
CA VAL A 13 -6.80 5.41 -1.66
C VAL A 13 -6.39 6.88 -1.69
N ASP A 14 -7.22 7.70 -2.31
CA ASP A 14 -7.04 9.16 -2.37
C ASP A 14 -8.40 9.85 -2.14
N LYS A 15 -8.89 9.74 -0.89
CA LYS A 15 -10.18 10.28 -0.48
C LYS A 15 -10.12 10.69 0.98
N THR A 16 -10.80 11.78 1.32
CA THR A 16 -11.09 12.15 2.71
C THR A 16 -12.08 11.14 3.30
N GLN A 17 -11.72 10.55 4.43
CA GLN A 17 -12.56 9.60 5.15
C GLN A 17 -12.77 10.09 6.58
N THR A 18 -13.96 9.89 7.12
CA THR A 18 -14.26 10.15 8.53
C THR A 18 -13.63 9.07 9.42
N SER A 19 -13.70 9.23 10.74
CA SER A 19 -13.29 8.16 11.66
C SER A 19 -14.14 6.90 11.43
N GLY A 20 -13.50 5.74 11.29
CA GLY A 20 -14.19 4.47 11.03
C GLY A 20 -13.22 3.34 10.67
N ILE A 21 -13.78 2.16 10.44
CA ILE A 21 -13.06 1.00 9.91
C ILE A 21 -13.30 0.95 8.41
N TYR A 22 -12.23 0.83 7.64
CA TYR A 22 -12.27 0.76 6.18
C TYR A 22 -11.49 -0.45 5.70
N GLU A 23 -12.05 -1.12 4.71
CA GLU A 23 -11.41 -2.21 4.00
C GLU A 23 -11.24 -1.82 2.53
N LEU A 24 -10.09 -2.16 1.96
CA LEU A 24 -9.77 -1.89 0.57
C LEU A 24 -9.23 -3.17 -0.06
N GLU A 25 -9.82 -3.56 -1.18
CA GLU A 25 -9.28 -4.62 -2.03
C GLU A 25 -8.18 -4.04 -2.93
N PHE A 26 -7.02 -4.69 -2.95
CA PHE A 26 -5.89 -4.31 -3.80
C PHE A 26 -5.46 -5.49 -4.67
N ASN A 27 -5.58 -5.35 -5.99
CA ASN A 27 -5.13 -6.38 -6.93
C ASN A 27 -3.61 -6.26 -7.19
N ALA A 28 -2.84 -7.20 -6.62
CA ALA A 28 -1.40 -7.27 -6.78
C ALA A 28 -0.92 -8.14 -7.97
N GLN A 29 -1.81 -8.62 -8.86
CA GLN A 29 -1.44 -9.55 -9.94
C GLN A 29 -0.35 -9.05 -10.89
N ASN A 30 -0.28 -7.73 -11.11
CA ASN A 30 0.72 -7.13 -11.99
C ASN A 30 2.02 -6.76 -11.26
N LEU A 31 2.12 -7.04 -9.95
CA LEU A 31 3.34 -6.82 -9.19
C LEU A 31 4.22 -8.06 -9.26
N LYS A 32 5.51 -7.84 -9.47
CA LYS A 32 6.50 -8.91 -9.35
C LYS A 32 6.57 -9.37 -7.90
N SER A 33 6.89 -10.64 -7.68
CA SER A 33 7.22 -11.15 -6.36
C SER A 33 8.29 -10.29 -5.70
N GLY A 34 8.09 -9.95 -4.43
CA GLY A 34 9.04 -9.11 -3.69
C GLY A 34 8.41 -8.37 -2.52
N ALA A 35 9.24 -7.55 -1.87
CA ALA A 35 8.80 -6.66 -0.82
C ALA A 35 8.37 -5.31 -1.39
N TYR A 36 7.24 -4.82 -0.88
CA TYR A 36 6.70 -3.50 -1.15
C TYR A 36 6.34 -2.84 0.17
N PHE A 37 6.15 -1.53 0.14
CA PHE A 37 5.77 -0.75 1.31
C PHE A 37 4.52 0.05 0.99
N TYR A 38 3.58 0.08 1.92
CA TYR A 38 2.45 1.01 1.85
C TYR A 38 2.45 1.89 3.08
N ARG A 39 1.94 3.10 2.90
CA ARG A 39 1.98 4.14 3.90
C ARG A 39 0.58 4.70 4.07
N LEU A 40 0.10 4.70 5.30
CA LEU A 40 -1.11 5.38 5.73
C LEU A 40 -0.70 6.74 6.30
N ASN A 41 -1.20 7.82 5.71
CA ASN A 41 -0.96 9.18 6.16
C ASN A 41 -2.30 9.79 6.60
N THR A 42 -2.39 10.30 7.83
CA THR A 42 -3.58 11.00 8.35
C THR A 42 -3.14 12.14 9.25
N GLY A 43 -3.34 13.41 8.86
CA GLY A 43 -2.92 14.56 9.68
C GLY A 43 -1.48 14.42 10.17
N ASP A 44 -1.31 14.29 11.49
CA ASP A 44 0.00 14.17 12.16
C ASP A 44 0.48 12.71 12.35
N TYR A 45 -0.26 11.73 11.84
CA TYR A 45 0.06 10.32 11.93
C TYR A 45 0.52 9.76 10.59
N THR A 46 1.60 8.98 10.64
CA THR A 46 2.12 8.24 9.50
C THR A 46 2.50 6.84 9.95
N GLU A 47 1.96 5.83 9.28
CA GLU A 47 2.30 4.44 9.49
C GLU A 47 2.77 3.82 8.19
N THR A 48 3.91 3.14 8.22
CA THR A 48 4.41 2.39 7.08
C THR A 48 4.41 0.91 7.41
N ARG A 49 3.85 0.09 6.53
CA ARG A 49 3.79 -1.36 6.66
C ARG A 49 4.40 -2.03 5.43
N LYS A 50 5.00 -3.20 5.67
CA LYS A 50 5.59 -4.04 4.62
C LYS A 50 4.54 -5.00 4.06
N LEU A 51 4.47 -5.07 2.75
CA LEU A 51 3.69 -6.04 1.98
C LEU A 51 4.67 -7.01 1.30
N LEU A 52 4.43 -8.31 1.45
CA LEU A 52 5.15 -9.33 0.69
C LEU A 52 4.22 -9.86 -0.41
N VAL A 53 4.62 -9.66 -1.66
CA VAL A 53 3.96 -10.25 -2.82
C VAL A 53 4.69 -11.54 -3.15
N ALA A 54 3.99 -12.66 -3.05
CA ALA A 54 4.46 -13.94 -3.56
C ALA A 54 3.71 -14.23 -4.86
N GLY A 55 4.42 -14.23 -5.98
CA GLY A 55 3.89 -14.74 -7.24
C GLY A 55 3.76 -16.26 -7.14
N ASN A 56 2.61 -16.78 -7.57
CA ASN A 56 2.48 -18.19 -7.87
C ASN A 56 3.22 -18.45 -9.19
N LYS A 57 4.13 -19.43 -9.21
CA LYS A 57 4.68 -19.96 -10.44
C LYS A 57 3.63 -20.73 -11.21
#